data_AF-A0A372EGP9-F1
#
_entry.id   AF-A0A372EGP9-F1
#
_cell.length_a   1.000
_cell.length_b   1.000
_cell.length_c   1.000
_cell.angle_alpha   90.00
_cell.angle_beta   90.00
_cell.angle_gamma   90.00
#
_symmetry.space_group_name_H-M   'P 1'
#
loop_
_entity.id
_entity.type
_entity.pdbx_description
1 polymer ?
#
loop_
_entity_poly.entity_id
_entity_poly.type
_entity_poly.pdbx_seq_one_letter_code
_entity_poly.pdbx_strand_id
1 'polypeptide(L)' 'MSLSRHVIKASFQSLHEYREKASALANAALTVMREQRENQPPSDGELIVGVLLGLLERRDDLLDAEAGLGSMLDRVASGA' A
#
# COMPACT_ATOMS: atom_id res chain seq x y z
N MET A 1 -5.05 4.30 26.82
CA MET A 1 -4.56 3.74 25.55
C MET A 1 -3.19 3.11 25.81
N SER A 2 -2.95 1.86 25.40
CA SER A 2 -1.66 1.19 25.60
C SER A 2 -0.61 1.69 24.60
N LEU A 3 0.65 1.80 25.02
CA LEU A 3 1.80 2.17 24.18
C LEU A 3 1.87 1.31 22.90
N SER A 4 1.59 0.01 23.02
CA SER A 4 1.55 -0.93 21.90
C SER A 4 0.53 -0.55 20.82
N ARG A 5 -0.64 -0.02 21.21
CA ARG A 5 -1.66 0.43 20.24
C ARG A 5 -1.19 1.65 19.46
N HIS A 6 -0.50 2.57 20.11
CA HIS A 6 0.04 3.77 19.46
C HIS A 6 1.16 3.43 18.47
N VAL A 7 2.08 2.55 18.86
CA VAL A 7 3.18 2.07 17.99
C VAL A 7 2.63 1.34 16.75
N ILE A 8 1.63 0.48 16.94
CA ILE A 8 1.00 -0.25 15.82
C ILE A 8 0.33 0.73 14.86
N LYS A 9 -0.48 1.67 15.35
CA LYS A 9 -1.13 2.67 14.51
C LYS A 9 -0.13 3.54 13.73
N ALA A 10 0.94 3.99 14.39
CA ALA A 10 2.00 4.75 13.73
C ALA A 10 2.73 3.93 12.63
N SER A 11 2.89 2.62 12.86
CA SER A 11 3.49 1.70 11.88
C SER A 11 2.59 1.53 10.66
N PHE A 12 1.28 1.32 10.85
CA PHE A 12 0.31 1.25 9.75
C PHE A 12 0.22 2.56 8.97
N GLN A 13 0.27 3.71 9.67
CA GLN A 13 0.35 5.02 9.02
C GLN A 13 1.61 5.16 8.16
N SER A 14 2.77 4.78 8.68
CA SER A 14 4.03 4.81 7.93
C SER A 14 4.01 3.91 6.69
N LEU A 15 3.42 2.71 6.82
CA LEU A 15 3.21 1.80 5.70
C LEU A 15 2.27 2.39 4.66
N HIS A 16 1.19 3.04 5.08
CA HIS A 16 0.25 3.70 4.18
C HIS A 16 0.93 4.84 3.40
N GLU A 17 1.74 5.68 4.06
CA GLU A 17 2.48 6.77 3.40
C GLU A 17 3.53 6.23 2.42
N TYR A 18 4.24 5.16 2.79
CA TYR A 18 5.18 4.50 1.89
C TYR A 18 4.48 3.93 0.65
N ARG A 19 3.33 3.26 0.86
CA ARG A 19 2.50 2.72 -0.22
C ARG A 19 2.06 3.82 -1.19
N GLU A 20 1.56 4.94 -0.69
CA GLU A 20 1.13 6.06 -1.52
C GLU A 20 2.27 6.64 -2.36
N LYS A 21 3.44 6.85 -1.75
CA LYS A 21 4.64 7.34 -2.47
C LYS A 21 5.09 6.34 -3.54
N ALA A 22 5.08 5.05 -3.24
CA ALA A 22 5.42 4.00 -4.19
C ALA A 22 4.40 3.92 -5.34
N SER A 23 3.09 4.00 -5.07
CA SER A 23 2.05 4.05 -6.10
C SER A 23 2.20 5.27 -7.01
N ALA A 24 2.50 6.44 -6.45
CA ALA A 24 2.72 7.65 -7.23
C ALA A 24 3.94 7.52 -8.16
N LEU A 25 5.04 6.94 -7.65
CA LEU A 25 6.24 6.68 -8.44
C LEU A 25 5.99 5.66 -9.56
N ALA A 26 5.32 4.55 -9.26
CA ALA A 26 4.97 3.53 -10.26
C ALA A 26 4.05 4.11 -11.36
N ASN A 27 3.07 4.94 -10.98
CA ASN A 27 2.23 5.66 -11.93
C ASN A 27 3.05 6.60 -12.82
N ALA A 28 3.94 7.40 -12.24
CA ALA A 28 4.78 8.31 -13.02
C ALA A 28 5.68 7.55 -14.02
N ALA A 29 6.28 6.43 -13.59
CA ALA A 29 7.07 5.58 -14.45
C ALA A 29 6.24 5.00 -15.61
N LEU A 30 5.03 4.50 -15.34
CA LEU A 30 4.11 4.01 -16.39
C LEU A 30 3.72 5.10 -17.38
N THR A 31 3.46 6.32 -16.91
CA THR A 31 3.14 7.45 -17.79
C THR A 31 4.29 7.72 -18.75
N VAL A 32 5.53 7.84 -18.25
CA VAL A 32 6.71 8.06 -19.09
C VAL A 32 6.92 6.92 -20.09
N MET A 33 6.77 5.67 -19.65
CA MET A 33 6.89 4.50 -20.53
C MET A 33 5.85 4.51 -21.66
N ARG A 34 4.60 4.88 -21.35
CA ARG A 34 3.51 4.94 -22.32
C ARG A 34 3.67 6.10 -23.31
N GLU A 35 4.17 7.24 -22.85
CA GLU A 35 4.48 8.38 -23.73
C GLU A 35 5.54 8.04 -24.78
N GLN A 36 6.53 7.21 -24.42
CA GLN A 36 7.61 6.79 -25.32
C GLN A 36 7.23 5.64 -26.27
N ARG A 37 6.07 5.02 -26.08
CA ARG A 37 5.71 3.74 -26.72
C ARG A 37 5.32 3.86 -28.19
N GLU A 38 4.96 5.04 -28.70
CA GLU A 38 4.51 5.36 -30.07
C GLU A 38 4.18 4.13 -30.98
N ASN A 39 2.93 3.64 -30.91
CA ASN A 39 2.37 2.49 -31.65
C ASN A 39 3.05 1.11 -31.45
N GLN A 40 3.97 0.96 -30.50
CA GLN A 40 4.55 -0.33 -30.13
C GLN A 40 3.67 -1.08 -29.11
N PRO A 41 3.86 -2.40 -28.91
CA PRO A 41 3.28 -3.10 -27.75
C PRO A 41 3.92 -2.63 -26.42
N PRO A 42 3.27 -2.90 -25.26
CA PRO A 42 3.87 -2.66 -23.95
C PRO A 42 5.20 -3.40 -23.80
N SER A 43 6.21 -2.75 -23.21
CA SER A 43 7.47 -3.40 -22.85
C SER A 43 7.29 -4.29 -21.60
N ASP A 44 8.19 -5.25 -21.38
CA ASP A 44 8.25 -6.03 -20.15
C ASP A 44 8.33 -5.13 -18.91
N GLY A 45 9.07 -4.02 -19.01
CA GLY A 45 9.13 -3.01 -17.96
C GLY A 45 7.77 -2.37 -17.66
N GLU A 46 7.00 -2.01 -18.69
CA GLU A 46 5.64 -1.48 -18.52
C GLU A 46 4.73 -2.50 -17.84
N LEU A 47 4.82 -3.78 -18.22
CA LEU A 47 4.05 -4.86 -17.62
C LEU A 47 4.41 -5.05 -16.13
N ILE A 48 5.71 -5.09 -15.81
CA ILE A 48 6.21 -5.24 -14.44
C ILE A 48 5.74 -4.07 -13.57
N VAL A 49 5.89 -2.82 -14.03
CA VAL A 49 5.44 -1.66 -13.25
C VAL A 49 3.91 -1.64 -13.12
N GLY A 50 3.17 -2.10 -14.13
CA GLY A 50 1.72 -2.30 -14.06
C GLY A 50 1.30 -3.27 -12.96
N VAL A 51 1.99 -4.42 -12.85
CA VAL A 51 1.76 -5.39 -11.78
C VAL A 51 2.10 -4.78 -10.41
N LEU A 52 3.24 -4.10 -10.29
CA LEU A 52 3.66 -3.45 -9.04
C LEU A 52 2.65 -2.39 -8.59
N LEU A 53 2.15 -1.57 -9.51
CA LEU A 53 1.13 -0.58 -9.21
C LEU A 53 -0.15 -1.26 -8.69
N GLY A 54 -0.61 -2.32 -9.36
CA GLY A 54 -1.78 -3.08 -8.91
C GLY A 54 -1.62 -3.68 -7.50
N LEU A 55 -0.41 -4.12 -7.13
CA LEU A 55 -0.12 -4.58 -5.78
C LEU A 55 -0.15 -3.44 -4.75
N LEU A 56 0.37 -2.27 -5.12
CA LEU A 56 0.40 -1.08 -4.26
C LEU A 56 -0.98 -0.44 -4.09
N GLU A 57 -1.91 -0.64 -5.04
CA GLU A 57 -3.27 -0.11 -4.97
C GLU A 57 -4.21 -0.95 -4.10
N ARG A 58 -3.78 -2.15 -3.64
CA ARG A 58 -4.48 -2.98 -2.65
C ARG A 58 -4.43 -2.38 -1.24
N ARG A 59 -4.93 -1.16 -1.11
CA ARG A 59 -5.03 -0.41 0.14
C ARG A 59 -5.94 -1.11 1.15
N ASP A 60 -6.99 -1.75 0.67
CA ASP A 60 -8.04 -2.35 1.52
C ASP A 60 -7.47 -3.47 2.37
N ASP A 61 -6.57 -4.30 1.84
CA ASP A 61 -5.86 -5.36 2.59
C ASP A 61 -5.10 -4.80 3.82
N LEU A 62 -4.48 -3.62 3.67
CA LEU A 62 -3.75 -2.95 4.75
C LEU A 62 -4.69 -2.36 5.81
N LEU A 63 -5.82 -1.79 5.38
CA LEU A 63 -6.85 -1.25 6.27
C LEU A 63 -7.55 -2.35 7.07
N ASP A 64 -7.86 -3.46 6.42
CA ASP A 64 -8.49 -4.63 7.05
C ASP A 64 -7.55 -5.26 8.10
N ALA A 65 -6.25 -5.34 7.79
CA ALA A 65 -5.24 -5.78 8.75
C ALA A 65 -5.11 -4.83 9.95
N GLU A 66 -5.14 -3.51 9.74
CA GLU A 66 -5.14 -2.51 10.82
C GLU A 66 -6.37 -2.65 11.71
N ALA A 67 -7.56 -2.75 11.11
CA ALA A 67 -8.83 -2.89 11.81
C ALA A 67 -8.90 -4.20 12.61
N GLY A 68 -8.50 -5.32 12.00
CA GLY A 68 -8.45 -6.63 12.64
C GLY A 68 -7.54 -6.65 13.86
N LEU A 69 -6.30 -6.15 13.70
CA LEU A 69 -5.36 -6.06 14.81
C LEU A 69 -5.83 -5.09 15.90
N GLY A 70 -6.42 -3.96 15.51
CA GLY A 70 -7.04 -3.01 16.44
C GLY A 70 -8.13 -3.64 17.31
N SER A 71 -9.04 -4.41 16.69
CA SER A 71 -10.08 -5.17 17.39
C SER A 71 -9.50 -6.21 18.34
N MET A 72 -8.44 -6.93 17.94
CA MET A 72 -7.77 -7.91 18.82
C MET A 72 -7.17 -7.24 20.07
N LEU A 73 -6.52 -6.08 19.90
CA LEU A 73 -5.95 -5.32 21.02
C LEU A 73 -7.04 -4.79 21.97
N ASP A 74 -8.18 -4.33 21.43
CA ASP A 74 -9.29 -3.85 22.25
C ASP A 74 -9.94 -5.00 23.05
N ARG A 75 -10.00 -6.22 22.51
CA ARG A 75 -10.44 -7.43 23.25
C ARG A 75 -9.48 -7.79 24.39
N VAL A 76 -8.17 -7.73 24.14
CA VAL A 76 -7.15 -7.99 25.18
C VAL A 76 -7.22 -6.93 26.29
N ALA A 77 -7.45 -5.66 25.94
CA ALA A 77 -7.55 -4.58 26.91
C ALA A 77 -8.86 -4.58 27.73
N SER A 78 -9.93 -5.19 27.23
CA SER A 78 -11.24 -5.27 27.89
C SER A 78 -11.41 -6.50 28.80
N GLY A 79 -10.39 -7.35 28.92
CA GLY A 79 -10.38 -8.45 29.89
C GLY A 79 -11.25 -9.64 29.49
N ALA A 80 -11.23 -10.01 28.21
CA ALA A 80 -11.64 -11.36 27.79
C ALA A 80 -10.62 -12.42 28.25
#